data_AF-K1T1H0-F1
#
_entry.id   AF-K1T1H0-F1
#
_cell.length_a   1.000
_cell.length_b   1.000
_cell.length_c   1.000
_cell.angle_alpha   90.00
_cell.angle_beta   90.00
_cell.angle_gamma   90.00
#
_symmetry.space_group_name_H-M   'P 1'
#
loop_
_entity.id
_entity.type
_entity.pdbx_description
1 polymer ?
#
loop_
_entity_poly.entity_id
_entity_poly.type
_entity_poly.pdbx_seq_one_letter_code
_entity_poly.pdbx_strand_id
1 'polypeptide(L)'
;ACAEGMRKFTTEIFDTGIALLAYAVMLLGYDWRLALLCLVFAPISYYIAEQMKTLVQRTGAANKESTGRLSAATLDRVSGALTYRVYGCEPQRDAAYEACLQDYERTAVKAGLPVAAMPPLYGVISMTGVLFIFTFGARNVAGTGWAAWDIAAFTTFLSCFGKLAVKSSHAAKLFNAVQKAQVSWGRIKPLMRQPDPLPEETPGQAGNPDREQA
;
A
#
# COMPACT_ATOMS: atom_id res chain seq x y z
N ALA A 1 -3.63 13.78 17.04
CA ALA A 1 -3.97 12.54 16.29
C ALA A 1 -3.45 12.55 14.85
N CYS A 2 -3.98 13.36 13.91
CA CYS A 2 -3.53 13.35 12.50
C CYS A 2 -2.07 13.81 12.28
N ALA A 3 -1.63 14.88 12.94
CA ALA A 3 -0.26 15.39 12.78
C ALA A 3 0.81 14.42 13.30
N GLU A 4 0.51 13.72 14.39
CA GLU A 4 1.40 12.74 15.02
C GLU A 4 1.53 11.47 14.18
N GLY A 5 0.42 11.01 13.59
CA GLY A 5 0.44 9.92 12.61
C GLY A 5 1.24 10.28 11.36
N MET A 6 1.11 11.52 10.86
CA MET A 6 1.83 12.00 9.68
C MET A 6 3.35 12.12 9.93
N ARG A 7 3.75 12.57 11.13
CA ARG A 7 5.15 12.64 11.54
C ARG A 7 5.75 11.24 11.65
N LYS A 8 5.07 10.32 12.34
CA LYS A 8 5.54 8.93 12.52
C LYS A 8 5.67 8.20 11.18
N PHE A 9 4.69 8.40 10.29
CA PHE A 9 4.72 7.84 8.94
C PHE A 9 5.89 8.42 8.14
N THR A 10 6.10 9.73 8.16
CA THR A 10 7.20 10.38 7.43
C THR A 10 8.56 9.90 7.92
N THR A 11 8.75 9.81 9.24
CA THR A 11 10.02 9.35 9.83
C THR A 11 10.29 7.90 9.49
N GLU A 12 9.33 6.98 9.66
CA GLU A 12 9.54 5.56 9.30
C GLU A 12 9.84 5.38 7.82
N ILE A 13 9.21 6.21 6.98
CA ILE A 13 9.43 6.21 5.53
C ILE A 13 10.85 6.68 5.18
N PHE A 14 11.27 7.81 5.74
CA PHE A 14 12.60 8.35 5.52
C PHE A 14 13.69 7.43 6.06
N ASP A 15 13.51 6.91 7.26
CA ASP A 15 14.47 6.04 7.92
C ASP A 15 14.59 4.69 7.18
N THR A 16 13.47 4.17 6.66
CA THR A 16 13.48 2.99 5.79
C THR A 16 14.17 3.28 4.45
N GLY A 17 13.90 4.43 3.83
CA GLY A 17 14.51 4.84 2.58
C GLY A 17 16.03 5.04 2.69
N ILE A 18 16.47 5.78 3.71
CA ILE A 18 17.89 6.02 3.99
C ILE A 18 18.61 4.70 4.31
N ALA A 19 18.03 3.83 5.15
CA ALA A 19 18.62 2.54 5.47
C ALA A 19 18.77 1.65 4.23
N LEU A 20 17.77 1.61 3.34
CA LEU A 20 17.84 0.86 2.08
C LEU A 20 18.95 1.39 1.18
N LEU A 21 19.07 2.71 1.05
CA LEU A 21 20.09 3.35 0.22
C LEU A 21 21.50 3.10 0.79
N ALA A 22 21.65 3.19 2.11
CA ALA A 22 22.90 2.86 2.80
C ALA A 22 23.31 1.39 2.59
N TYR A 23 22.38 0.44 2.70
CA TYR A 23 22.66 -0.97 2.44
C TYR A 23 23.00 -1.24 0.97
N ALA A 24 22.31 -0.59 0.02
CA ALA A 24 22.64 -0.72 -1.40
C ALA A 24 24.05 -0.22 -1.72
N VAL A 25 24.41 0.97 -1.20
CA VAL A 25 25.75 1.55 -1.37
C VAL A 25 26.82 0.68 -0.71
N MET A 26 26.54 0.15 0.50
CA MET A 26 27.47 -0.73 1.21
C MET A 26 27.71 -2.06 0.45
N LEU A 27 26.67 -2.65 -0.13
CA LEU A 27 26.80 -3.87 -0.94
C LEU A 27 27.58 -3.61 -2.24
N LEU A 28 27.30 -2.50 -2.91
CA LEU A 28 28.03 -2.08 -4.12
C LEU A 28 29.51 -1.78 -3.84
N GLY A 29 29.81 -1.22 -2.66
CA GLY A 29 31.18 -0.95 -2.22
C GLY A 29 31.98 -2.21 -1.88
N TYR A 30 31.31 -3.27 -1.40
CA TYR A 30 31.96 -4.56 -1.12
C TYR A 30 32.26 -5.34 -2.39
N ASP A 31 31.26 -5.49 -3.26
CA ASP A 31 31.39 -6.23 -4.51
C ASP A 31 30.30 -5.81 -5.49
N TRP A 32 30.64 -4.88 -6.37
CA TRP A 32 29.68 -4.33 -7.32
C TRP A 32 29.10 -5.40 -8.26
N ARG A 33 29.85 -6.44 -8.61
CA ARG A 33 29.40 -7.51 -9.50
C ARG A 33 28.37 -8.43 -8.84
N LEU A 34 28.64 -8.85 -7.59
CA LEU A 34 27.69 -9.65 -6.81
C LEU A 34 26.46 -8.82 -6.43
N ALA A 35 26.66 -7.53 -6.08
CA ALA A 35 25.59 -6.59 -5.81
C ALA A 35 24.67 -6.41 -7.02
N LEU A 36 25.21 -6.31 -8.25
CA LEU A 36 24.41 -6.25 -9.48
C LEU A 36 23.61 -7.54 -9.71
N LEU A 37 24.20 -8.70 -9.46
CA LEU A 37 23.49 -9.98 -9.55
C LEU A 37 22.32 -10.01 -8.55
N CYS A 38 22.55 -9.58 -7.31
CA CYS A 38 21.51 -9.40 -6.30
C CYS A 38 20.46 -8.34 -6.70
N LEU A 39 20.88 -7.27 -7.38
CA LEU A 39 20.00 -6.22 -7.86
C LEU A 39 19.02 -6.74 -8.91
N VAL A 40 19.36 -7.77 -9.70
CA VAL A 40 18.44 -8.44 -10.64
C VAL A 40 17.32 -9.19 -9.92
N PHE A 41 17.51 -9.63 -8.67
CA PHE A 41 16.42 -10.21 -7.88
C PHE A 41 15.41 -9.17 -7.40
N ALA A 42 15.81 -7.90 -7.27
CA ALA A 42 14.91 -6.82 -6.87
C ALA A 42 13.76 -6.57 -7.85
N PRO A 43 13.95 -6.43 -9.18
CA PRO A 43 12.86 -6.27 -10.14
C PRO A 43 12.00 -7.53 -10.27
N ILE A 44 12.58 -8.73 -10.13
CA ILE A 44 11.81 -9.99 -10.13
C ILE A 44 10.87 -10.02 -8.90
N SER A 45 11.39 -9.70 -7.73
CA SER A 45 10.61 -9.59 -6.49
C SER A 45 9.52 -8.52 -6.61
N TYR A 46 9.85 -7.36 -7.19
CA TYR A 46 8.89 -6.28 -7.46
C TYR A 46 7.74 -6.74 -8.37
N TYR A 47 8.06 -7.45 -9.46
CA TYR A 47 7.05 -7.94 -10.40
C TYR A 47 6.08 -8.92 -9.74
N ILE A 48 6.59 -9.84 -8.92
CA ILE A 48 5.76 -10.79 -8.15
C ILE A 48 4.87 -10.04 -7.15
N ALA A 49 5.44 -9.05 -6.45
CA ALA A 49 4.70 -8.23 -5.50
C ALA A 49 3.57 -7.42 -6.16
N GLU A 50 3.80 -6.89 -7.37
CA GLU A 50 2.83 -6.09 -8.12
C GLU A 50 1.63 -6.94 -8.60
N GLN A 51 1.89 -8.13 -9.13
CA GLN A 51 0.84 -9.09 -9.50
C GLN A 51 -0.03 -9.44 -8.30
N MET A 52 0.61 -9.75 -7.17
CA MET A 52 -0.11 -10.16 -5.96
C MET A 52 -0.88 -9.02 -5.30
N LYS A 53 -0.36 -7.78 -5.36
CA LYS A 53 -1.06 -6.58 -4.89
C LYS A 53 -2.40 -6.40 -5.61
N THR A 54 -2.43 -6.59 -6.92
CA THR A 54 -3.66 -6.48 -7.73
C THR A 54 -4.68 -7.53 -7.32
N LEU A 55 -4.24 -8.76 -7.06
CA LEU A 55 -5.09 -9.85 -6.58
C LEU A 55 -5.69 -9.53 -5.20
N VAL A 56 -4.87 -9.11 -4.23
CA VAL A 56 -5.32 -8.73 -2.88
C VAL A 56 -6.29 -7.54 -2.91
N GLN A 57 -6.03 -6.55 -3.78
CA GLN A 57 -6.91 -5.38 -3.90
C GLN A 57 -8.29 -5.76 -4.48
N ARG A 58 -8.31 -6.62 -5.51
CA ARG A 58 -9.58 -7.09 -6.12
C ARG A 58 -10.38 -7.93 -5.13
N THR A 59 -9.76 -8.92 -4.48
CA THR A 59 -10.46 -9.78 -3.52
C THR A 59 -10.87 -9.02 -2.26
N GLY A 60 -10.04 -8.07 -1.80
CA GLY A 60 -10.38 -7.17 -0.70
C GLY A 60 -11.53 -6.21 -1.00
N ALA A 61 -11.64 -5.71 -2.23
CA ALA A 61 -12.77 -4.89 -2.67
C ALA A 61 -14.07 -5.70 -2.69
N ALA A 62 -14.03 -6.91 -3.24
CA ALA A 62 -15.18 -7.83 -3.23
C ALA A 62 -15.63 -8.17 -1.81
N ASN A 63 -14.68 -8.39 -0.88
CA ASN A 63 -15.00 -8.66 0.52
C ASN A 63 -15.71 -7.47 1.19
N LYS A 64 -15.22 -6.24 0.95
CA LYS A 64 -15.87 -5.03 1.48
C LYS A 64 -17.28 -4.84 0.95
N GLU A 65 -17.52 -5.13 -0.32
CA GLU A 65 -18.86 -5.07 -0.91
C GLU A 65 -19.80 -6.09 -0.27
N SER A 66 -19.33 -7.33 -0.07
CA SER A 66 -20.11 -8.38 0.61
C SER A 66 -20.40 -8.04 2.06
N THR A 67 -19.43 -7.47 2.79
CA THR A 67 -19.64 -6.95 4.15
C THR A 67 -20.68 -5.83 4.16
N GLY A 68 -20.64 -4.92 3.20
CA GLY A 68 -21.64 -3.85 3.05
C GLY A 68 -23.05 -4.40 2.86
N ARG A 69 -23.21 -5.41 1.99
CA ARG A 69 -24.50 -6.10 1.80
C ARG A 69 -25.00 -6.79 3.07
N LEU A 70 -24.11 -7.47 3.79
CA LEU A 70 -24.44 -8.11 5.06
C LEU A 70 -24.88 -7.08 6.10
N SER A 71 -24.13 -5.98 6.27
CA SER A 71 -24.48 -4.90 7.19
C SER A 71 -25.83 -4.24 6.85
N ALA A 72 -26.12 -4.04 5.56
CA ALA A 72 -27.42 -3.54 5.12
C ALA A 72 -28.55 -4.52 5.45
N ALA A 73 -28.35 -5.82 5.23
CA ALA A 73 -29.32 -6.87 5.57
C ALA A 73 -29.53 -6.98 7.09
N THR A 74 -28.47 -6.83 7.90
CA THR A 74 -28.57 -6.78 9.36
C THR A 74 -29.39 -5.57 9.80
N LEU A 75 -29.13 -4.39 9.23
CA LEU A 75 -29.87 -3.17 9.56
C LEU A 75 -31.35 -3.30 9.23
N ASP A 76 -31.67 -3.79 8.02
CA ASP A 76 -33.05 -4.03 7.58
C ASP A 76 -33.80 -4.99 8.50
N ARG A 77 -33.12 -6.06 8.94
CA ARG A 77 -33.68 -7.04 9.87
C ARG A 77 -33.96 -6.43 11.25
N VAL A 78 -33.06 -5.59 11.77
CA VAL A 78 -33.24 -4.93 13.08
C VAL A 78 -34.34 -3.87 13.01
N SER A 79 -34.38 -3.06 11.95
CA SER A 79 -35.42 -2.02 11.78
C SER A 79 -36.79 -2.59 11.44
N GLY A 80 -36.84 -3.69 10.67
CA GLY A 80 -38.08 -4.30 10.18
C GLY A 80 -38.60 -5.47 11.03
N ALA A 81 -37.92 -5.83 12.13
CA ALA A 81 -38.24 -7.01 12.95
C ALA A 81 -39.71 -7.09 13.36
N LEU A 82 -40.28 -5.98 13.83
CA LEU A 82 -41.68 -5.93 14.28
C LEU A 82 -42.64 -6.14 13.08
N THR A 83 -42.33 -5.54 11.94
CA THR A 83 -43.12 -5.66 10.71
C THR A 83 -43.10 -7.09 10.20
N TYR A 84 -41.92 -7.71 10.09
CA TYR A 84 -41.80 -9.09 9.60
C TYR A 84 -42.51 -10.10 10.50
N ARG A 85 -42.52 -9.88 11.81
CA ARG A 85 -43.22 -10.72 12.78
C ARG A 85 -44.74 -10.61 12.67
N VAL A 86 -45.27 -9.40 12.41
CA VAL A 86 -46.70 -9.18 12.17
C VAL A 86 -47.17 -9.84 10.87
N TYR A 87 -46.35 -9.80 9.82
CA TYR A 87 -46.67 -10.42 8.52
C TYR A 87 -46.28 -11.91 8.42
N GLY A 88 -45.59 -12.48 9.42
CA GLY A 88 -45.14 -13.87 9.42
C GLY A 88 -44.04 -14.19 8.38
N CYS A 89 -43.35 -13.16 7.85
CA CYS A 89 -42.35 -13.30 6.79
C CYS A 89 -40.91 -13.51 7.31
N GLU A 90 -40.73 -13.73 8.62
CA GLU A 90 -39.42 -13.99 9.25
C GLU A 90 -38.63 -15.10 8.54
N PRO A 91 -39.17 -16.32 8.27
CA PRO A 91 -38.39 -17.40 7.66
C PRO A 91 -37.84 -17.05 6.26
N GLN A 92 -38.59 -16.25 5.49
CA GLN A 92 -38.17 -15.80 4.16
C GLN A 92 -37.06 -14.75 4.23
N ARG A 93 -37.06 -13.89 5.25
CA ARG A 93 -35.95 -12.96 5.52
C ARG A 93 -34.74 -13.65 6.12
N ASP A 94 -34.93 -14.69 6.92
CA ASP A 94 -33.84 -15.54 7.46
C ASP A 94 -33.08 -16.21 6.32
N ALA A 95 -33.80 -16.82 5.37
CA ALA A 95 -33.17 -17.43 4.20
C ALA A 95 -32.38 -16.42 3.34
N ALA A 96 -32.91 -15.19 3.17
CA ALA A 96 -32.22 -14.13 2.44
C ALA A 96 -30.96 -13.62 3.17
N TYR A 97 -31.01 -13.55 4.51
CA TYR A 97 -29.87 -13.18 5.34
C TYR A 97 -28.79 -14.26 5.31
N GLU A 98 -29.17 -15.53 5.40
CA GLU A 98 -28.26 -16.68 5.34
C GLU A 98 -27.51 -16.75 4.00
N ALA A 99 -28.20 -16.45 2.89
CA ALA A 99 -27.55 -16.33 1.58
C ALA A 99 -26.48 -15.23 1.56
N CYS A 100 -26.78 -14.06 2.17
CA CYS A 100 -25.80 -12.98 2.29
C CYS A 100 -24.61 -13.35 3.19
N LEU A 101 -24.85 -14.14 4.25
CA LEU A 101 -23.82 -14.63 5.15
C LEU A 101 -22.88 -15.63 4.45
N GLN A 102 -23.42 -16.59 3.70
CA GLN A 102 -22.63 -17.54 2.91
C GLN A 102 -21.77 -16.84 1.85
N ASP A 103 -22.32 -15.82 1.19
CA ASP A 103 -21.57 -15.00 0.23
C ASP A 103 -20.41 -14.24 0.90
N TYR A 104 -20.64 -13.70 2.10
CA TYR A 104 -19.58 -13.08 2.89
C TYR A 104 -18.51 -14.09 3.30
N GLU A 105 -18.87 -15.27 3.80
CA GLU A 105 -17.89 -16.30 4.18
C GLU A 105 -17.02 -16.71 2.99
N ARG A 106 -17.64 -17.02 1.84
CA ARG A 106 -16.91 -17.38 0.62
C ARG A 106 -15.98 -16.27 0.16
N THR A 107 -16.42 -15.03 0.22
CA THR A 107 -15.63 -13.88 -0.24
C THR A 107 -14.51 -13.54 0.75
N ALA A 108 -14.75 -13.69 2.05
CA ALA A 108 -13.76 -13.51 3.10
C ALA A 108 -12.64 -14.56 3.00
N VAL A 109 -12.98 -15.83 2.78
CA VAL A 109 -11.98 -16.89 2.55
C VAL A 109 -11.16 -16.60 1.28
N LYS A 110 -11.82 -16.23 0.17
CA LYS A 110 -11.13 -15.86 -1.08
C LYS A 110 -10.24 -14.62 -0.93
N ALA A 111 -10.60 -13.68 -0.06
CA ALA A 111 -9.78 -12.51 0.25
C ALA A 111 -8.63 -12.81 1.21
N GLY A 112 -8.83 -13.76 2.14
CA GLY A 112 -7.81 -14.20 3.09
C GLY A 112 -6.71 -15.03 2.46
N LEU A 113 -7.03 -15.88 1.48
CA LEU A 113 -6.07 -16.77 0.80
C LEU A 113 -4.85 -16.01 0.21
N PRO A 114 -5.01 -14.96 -0.61
CA PRO A 114 -3.88 -14.16 -1.12
C PRO A 114 -3.08 -13.48 -0.02
N VAL A 115 -3.73 -13.04 1.06
CA VAL A 115 -3.07 -12.34 2.18
C VAL A 115 -2.21 -13.32 2.99
N ALA A 116 -2.72 -14.53 3.23
CA ALA A 116 -1.99 -15.60 3.93
C ALA A 116 -0.85 -16.18 3.08
N ALA A 117 -0.96 -16.15 1.74
CA ALA A 117 0.07 -16.61 0.83
C ALA A 117 1.26 -15.63 0.68
N MET A 118 1.12 -14.38 1.09
CA MET A 118 2.18 -13.37 0.97
C MET A 118 3.47 -13.72 1.74
N PRO A 119 3.43 -13.99 3.06
CA PRO A 119 4.66 -14.31 3.82
C PRO A 119 5.49 -15.48 3.26
N PRO A 120 4.90 -16.66 2.92
CA PRO A 120 5.70 -17.77 2.40
C PRO A 120 6.29 -17.47 1.02
N LEU A 121 5.59 -16.72 0.16
CA LEU A 121 6.14 -16.31 -1.15
C LEU A 121 7.37 -15.42 -1.01
N TYR A 122 7.34 -14.44 -0.10
CA TYR A 122 8.52 -13.64 0.21
C TYR A 122 9.66 -14.49 0.78
N GLY A 123 9.32 -15.50 1.60
CA GLY A 123 10.28 -16.48 2.11
C GLY A 123 11.00 -17.24 1.00
N VAL A 124 10.27 -17.74 -0.01
CA VAL A 124 10.85 -18.47 -1.15
C VAL A 124 11.79 -17.56 -1.95
N ILE A 125 11.37 -16.34 -2.28
CA ILE A 125 12.20 -15.37 -3.02
C ILE A 125 13.49 -15.05 -2.24
N SER A 126 13.38 -14.85 -0.93
CA SER A 126 14.52 -14.61 -0.05
C SER A 126 15.48 -15.80 -0.02
N MET A 127 14.97 -17.03 0.13
CA MET A 127 15.79 -18.24 0.13
C MET A 127 16.51 -18.44 -1.21
N THR A 128 15.86 -18.17 -2.35
CA THR A 128 16.52 -18.24 -3.66
C THR A 128 17.68 -17.24 -3.74
N GLY A 129 17.49 -16.00 -3.29
CA GLY A 129 18.57 -15.00 -3.25
C GLY A 129 19.74 -15.40 -2.33
N VAL A 130 19.43 -15.99 -1.17
CA VAL A 130 20.45 -16.50 -0.23
C VAL A 130 21.27 -17.63 -0.85
N LEU A 131 20.65 -18.57 -1.58
CA LEU A 131 21.38 -19.65 -2.26
C LEU A 131 22.40 -19.11 -3.28
N PHE A 132 22.05 -18.05 -4.02
CA PHE A 132 22.97 -17.38 -4.92
C PHE A 132 24.14 -16.72 -4.17
N ILE A 133 23.86 -16.01 -3.08
CA ILE A 133 24.91 -15.41 -2.26
C ILE A 133 25.80 -16.49 -1.66
N PHE A 134 25.24 -17.62 -1.25
CA PHE A 134 26.00 -18.72 -0.68
C PHE A 134 26.96 -19.32 -1.72
N THR A 135 26.48 -19.59 -2.93
CA THR A 135 27.30 -20.19 -4.01
C THR A 135 28.40 -19.25 -4.50
N PHE A 136 28.10 -17.99 -4.76
CA PHE A 136 29.07 -17.01 -5.25
C PHE A 136 29.94 -16.43 -4.14
N GLY A 137 29.37 -16.16 -2.97
CA GLY A 137 30.09 -15.69 -1.79
C GLY A 137 31.07 -16.73 -1.25
N ALA A 138 30.72 -18.02 -1.26
CA ALA A 138 31.67 -19.09 -0.92
C ALA A 138 32.86 -19.14 -1.88
N ARG A 139 32.65 -18.88 -3.19
CA ARG A 139 33.75 -18.78 -4.17
C ARG A 139 34.65 -17.56 -3.90
N ASN A 140 34.07 -16.42 -3.53
CA ASN A 140 34.83 -15.22 -3.13
C ASN A 140 35.68 -15.47 -1.88
N VAL A 141 35.15 -16.19 -0.88
CA VAL A 141 35.92 -16.57 0.32
C VAL A 141 37.01 -17.60 0.00
N ALA A 142 36.74 -18.54 -0.91
CA ALA A 142 37.72 -19.53 -1.35
C ALA A 142 38.82 -18.97 -2.26
N GLY A 143 38.83 -17.67 -2.57
CA GLY A 143 39.81 -17.03 -3.44
C GLY A 143 39.70 -17.39 -4.93
N THR A 144 38.68 -18.17 -5.31
CA THR A 144 38.38 -18.55 -6.71
C THR A 144 37.34 -17.64 -7.37
N GLY A 145 36.82 -16.67 -6.60
CA GLY A 145 35.78 -15.74 -6.99
C GLY A 145 36.30 -14.41 -7.56
N TRP A 146 35.44 -13.40 -7.54
CA TRP A 146 35.72 -12.08 -8.11
C TRP A 146 36.42 -11.12 -7.15
N ALA A 147 36.28 -11.33 -5.85
CA ALA A 147 36.96 -10.59 -4.80
C ALA A 147 37.43 -11.54 -3.70
N ALA A 148 38.50 -11.17 -3.02
CA ALA A 148 39.00 -11.89 -1.85
C ALA A 148 38.17 -11.48 -0.63
N TRP A 149 37.42 -12.42 -0.06
CA TRP A 149 36.60 -12.19 1.13
C TRP A 149 37.11 -13.01 2.31
N ASP A 150 36.97 -12.44 3.51
CA ASP A 150 37.05 -13.20 4.75
C ASP A 150 35.65 -13.65 5.21
N ILE A 151 35.57 -14.59 6.14
CA ILE A 151 34.30 -15.12 6.68
C ILE A 151 33.45 -13.97 7.29
N ALA A 152 34.09 -12.97 7.87
CA ALA A 152 33.44 -11.77 8.38
C ALA A 152 32.76 -10.93 7.27
N ALA A 153 33.42 -10.78 6.12
CA ALA A 153 32.84 -10.08 4.97
C ALA A 153 31.62 -10.83 4.43
N PHE A 154 31.71 -12.15 4.30
CA PHE A 154 30.62 -12.99 3.83
C PHE A 154 29.38 -12.91 4.75
N THR A 155 29.57 -13.10 6.05
CA THR A 155 28.48 -13.05 7.04
C THR A 155 27.85 -11.66 7.13
N THR A 156 28.64 -10.60 6.99
CA THR A 156 28.16 -9.21 6.94
C THR A 156 27.34 -8.95 5.69
N PHE A 157 27.83 -9.37 4.51
CA PHE A 157 27.13 -9.22 3.24
C PHE A 157 25.80 -9.97 3.25
N LEU A 158 25.80 -11.22 3.71
CA LEU A 158 24.59 -12.04 3.81
C LEU A 158 23.56 -11.42 4.76
N SER A 159 24.00 -10.92 5.91
CA SER A 159 23.14 -10.23 6.88
C SER A 159 22.57 -8.92 6.33
N CYS A 160 23.39 -8.17 5.59
CA CYS A 160 23.01 -6.92 4.96
C CYS A 160 21.98 -7.16 3.84
N PHE A 161 22.22 -8.16 2.99
CA PHE A 161 21.27 -8.57 1.96
C PHE A 161 19.95 -9.07 2.54
N GLY A 162 19.98 -9.90 3.59
CA GLY A 162 18.76 -10.37 4.25
C GLY A 162 17.92 -9.20 4.78
N LYS A 163 18.56 -8.22 5.43
CA LYS A 163 17.90 -6.99 5.89
C LYS A 163 17.37 -6.15 4.73
N LEU A 164 18.14 -6.02 3.65
CA LEU A 164 17.72 -5.31 2.44
C LEU A 164 16.51 -5.99 1.79
N ALA A 165 16.53 -7.31 1.62
CA ALA A 165 15.44 -8.09 1.03
C ALA A 165 14.14 -7.93 1.82
N VAL A 166 14.19 -8.06 3.16
CA VAL A 166 13.03 -7.85 4.03
C VAL A 166 12.54 -6.40 3.97
N LYS A 167 13.44 -5.41 4.06
CA LYS A 167 13.06 -3.98 3.99
C LYS A 167 12.61 -3.54 2.60
N SER A 168 13.05 -4.19 1.52
CA SER A 168 12.66 -3.85 0.15
C SER A 168 11.16 -4.04 -0.09
N SER A 169 10.53 -5.02 0.58
CA SER A 169 9.07 -5.18 0.60
C SER A 169 8.36 -3.96 1.20
N HIS A 170 8.99 -3.26 2.15
CA HIS A 170 8.51 -1.98 2.68
C HIS A 170 8.80 -0.80 1.73
N ALA A 171 9.89 -0.84 0.97
CA ALA A 171 10.21 0.17 -0.05
C ALA A 171 9.13 0.30 -1.13
N ALA A 172 8.55 -0.82 -1.58
CA ALA A 172 7.45 -0.80 -2.52
C ALA A 172 6.22 -0.08 -1.95
N LYS A 173 5.96 -0.22 -0.64
CA LYS A 173 4.90 0.52 0.07
C LYS A 173 5.23 2.01 0.14
N LEU A 174 6.51 2.36 0.26
CA LEU A 174 7.04 3.72 0.22
C LEU A 174 6.70 4.43 -1.09
N PHE A 175 7.10 3.85 -2.21
CA PHE A 175 6.86 4.39 -3.53
C PHE A 175 5.37 4.51 -3.82
N ASN A 176 4.58 3.52 -3.41
CA ASN A 176 3.13 3.57 -3.51
C ASN A 176 2.50 4.67 -2.65
N ALA A 177 3.01 4.91 -1.44
CA ALA A 177 2.54 5.98 -0.57
C ALA A 177 2.89 7.36 -1.14
N VAL A 178 4.10 7.52 -1.66
CA VAL A 178 4.55 8.76 -2.33
C VAL A 178 3.71 9.03 -3.58
N GLN A 179 3.48 8.03 -4.44
CA GLN A 179 2.59 8.18 -5.60
C GLN A 179 1.16 8.56 -5.18
N LYS A 180 0.60 7.91 -4.16
CA LYS A 180 -0.72 8.27 -3.63
C LYS A 180 -0.75 9.69 -3.06
N ALA A 181 0.29 10.12 -2.35
CA ALA A 181 0.41 11.46 -1.82
C ALA A 181 0.52 12.50 -2.95
N GLN A 182 1.30 12.23 -4.01
CA GLN A 182 1.41 13.08 -5.20
C GLN A 182 0.06 13.24 -5.91
N VAL A 183 -0.67 12.13 -6.11
CA VAL A 183 -2.02 12.17 -6.72
C VAL A 183 -3.02 12.91 -5.82
N SER A 184 -2.98 12.69 -4.51
CA SER A 184 -3.83 13.40 -3.54
C SER A 184 -3.52 14.90 -3.53
N TRP A 185 -2.24 15.28 -3.56
CA TRP A 185 -1.79 16.66 -3.64
C TRP A 185 -2.25 17.34 -4.93
N GLY A 186 -2.20 16.63 -6.07
CA GLY A 186 -2.74 17.11 -7.34
C GLY A 186 -4.24 17.42 -7.30
N ARG A 187 -5.01 16.72 -6.45
CA ARG A 187 -6.45 16.98 -6.23
C ARG A 187 -6.71 18.14 -5.27
N ILE A 188 -5.90 18.29 -4.23
CA ILE A 188 -6.09 19.31 -3.19
C ILE A 188 -5.53 20.68 -3.61
N LYS A 189 -4.39 20.71 -4.32
CA LYS A 189 -3.74 21.93 -4.82
C LYS A 189 -4.68 22.90 -5.56
N PRO A 190 -5.58 22.47 -6.47
CA PRO A 190 -6.51 23.38 -7.13
C PRO A 190 -7.62 23.90 -6.21
N LEU A 191 -8.03 23.13 -5.18
CA LEU A 191 -9.05 23.52 -4.21
C LEU A 191 -8.54 24.53 -3.17
N MET A 192 -7.23 24.63 -3.01
CA MET A 192 -6.57 25.65 -2.19
C MET A 192 -6.43 27.01 -2.88
N ARG A 193 -6.67 27.10 -4.19
CA ARG A 193 -6.87 28.41 -4.83
C ARG A 193 -8.24 28.92 -4.40
N GLN A 194 -8.27 30.00 -3.62
CA GLN A 194 -9.52 30.70 -3.31
C GLN A 194 -10.22 31.10 -4.62
N PRO A 195 -11.57 31.10 -4.65
CA PRO A 195 -12.30 31.69 -5.76
C PRO A 195 -11.84 33.14 -5.92
N ASP A 196 -11.57 33.58 -7.15
CA ASP A 196 -11.34 35.00 -7.43
C ASP A 196 -12.47 35.80 -6.77
N PRO A 197 -12.15 36.89 -6.04
CA PRO A 197 -13.18 37.71 -5.42
C PRO A 197 -14.16 38.14 -6.52
N LEU A 198 -15.45 37.84 -6.32
CA LEU A 198 -16.51 38.31 -7.20
C LEU A 198 -16.37 39.83 -7.34
N PRO A 199 -16.48 40.40 -8.55
CA PRO A 199 -16.40 41.85 -8.72
C PRO A 199 -17.42 42.51 -7.80
N GLU A 200 -16.94 43.40 -6.92
CA GLU A 200 -17.80 44.20 -6.05
C GLU A 200 -18.75 45.03 -6.94
N GLU A 201 -20.03 44.69 -6.92
CA GLU A 201 -21.11 45.60 -7.31
C GLU A 201 -21.01 46.82 -6.40
N THR A 202 -20.44 47.92 -6.90
CA THR A 202 -20.35 49.19 -6.18
C THR A 202 -21.78 49.72 -5.95
N PRO A 203 -22.28 49.79 -4.70
CA PRO A 203 -23.59 50.36 -4.44
C PRO A 203 -23.43 51.89 -4.39
N GLY A 204 -23.62 52.57 -5.53
CA GLY A 204 -23.37 54.00 -5.57
C GLY A 204 -23.61 54.70 -6.92
N GLN A 205 -24.62 54.30 -7.69
CA GLN A 205 -25.14 55.15 -8.77
C GLN A 205 -26.67 55.02 -8.88
N ALA A 206 -27.35 55.27 -7.77
CA ALA A 206 -28.77 55.60 -7.76
C ALA A 206 -28.91 57.12 -7.61
N GLY A 207 -29.34 57.77 -8.70
CA GLY A 207 -30.07 59.05 -8.69
C GLY A 207 -29.28 60.32 -8.35
N ASN A 208 -28.84 61.04 -9.37
CA ASN A 208 -28.75 62.50 -9.27
C ASN A 208 -29.78 63.12 -10.24
N PRO A 209 -30.99 63.48 -9.78
CA PRO A 209 -31.97 64.19 -10.58
C PRO A 209 -31.82 65.70 -10.32
N ASP A 210 -30.71 66.31 -10.70
CA ASP A 210 -30.56 67.78 -10.68
C ASP A 210 -29.51 68.24 -11.72
N ARG A 211 -29.93 68.28 -12.99
CA ARG A 211 -29.36 69.15 -14.04
C ARG A 211 -30.44 69.51 -15.07
N GLU A 212 -31.40 70.30 -14.62
CA GLU A 212 -32.06 71.29 -15.47
C GLU A 212 -31.55 72.67 -14.99
N GLN A 213 -31.31 73.59 -15.92
CA GLN A 213 -30.80 74.98 -15.78
C GLN A 213 -29.29 75.19 -15.93
N ALA A 214 -28.84 75.37 -17.18
CA ALA A 214 -28.10 76.55 -17.68
C ALA A 214 -27.70 76.34 -19.15
#